data_AF-A0A7C7MNQ8-F1
#
_entry.id   AF-A0A7C7MNQ8-F1
#
_cell.length_a   1.000
_cell.length_b   1.000
_cell.length_c   1.000
_cell.angle_alpha   90.00
_cell.angle_beta   90.00
_cell.angle_gamma   90.00
#
_symmetry.space_group_name_H-M   'P 1'
#
loop_
_entity.id
_entity.type
_entity.pdbx_description
1 polymer ?
#
loop_
_entity_poly.entity_id
_entity_poly.type
_entity_poly.pdbx_seq_one_letter_code
_entity_poly.pdbx_strand_id
1 'polypeptide(L)'
;MPAVAVGWTCVYNILGVITVIGLLHKLFHRGDADCNEVRKLSSDYLEEDLAPTKRSAIQAHLSNCGPCRAFVDTLASTIGILSRFPKVSTPSTFHDSVMERIKQEKK
;
A
#
# COMPACT_ATOMS: atom_id res chain seq x y z
N MET A 1 40.16 27.24 -3.42
CA MET A 1 39.47 26.68 -4.59
C MET A 1 39.92 25.23 -4.76
N PRO A 2 39.04 24.23 -5.02
CA PRO A 2 37.84 23.77 -4.29
C PRO A 2 38.24 22.77 -3.14
N ALA A 3 37.53 22.56 -2.03
CA ALA A 3 36.12 22.24 -1.75
C ALA A 3 35.76 20.73 -1.90
N VAL A 4 35.31 20.12 -0.79
CA VAL A 4 34.32 19.03 -0.65
C VAL A 4 34.63 17.53 -0.90
N ALA A 5 35.87 17.08 -1.07
CA ALA A 5 36.12 15.68 -1.48
C ALA A 5 35.88 14.55 -0.43
N VAL A 6 35.52 14.86 0.83
CA VAL A 6 35.37 13.81 1.88
C VAL A 6 33.89 13.44 2.15
N GLY A 7 32.93 14.17 1.58
CA GLY A 7 31.50 13.94 1.81
C GLY A 7 30.83 12.92 0.86
N TRP A 8 31.46 12.61 -0.28
CA TRP A 8 30.81 11.82 -1.34
C TRP A 8 30.97 10.30 -1.17
N THR A 9 32.04 9.82 -0.57
CA THR A 9 32.22 8.36 -0.34
C THR A 9 31.19 7.78 0.63
N CYS A 10 30.66 8.58 1.56
CA CYS A 10 29.62 8.15 2.50
C CYS A 10 28.24 7.97 1.83
N VAL A 11 27.87 8.84 0.88
CA VAL A 11 26.61 8.70 0.13
C VAL A 11 26.66 7.59 -0.92
N TYR A 12 27.79 7.39 -1.60
CA TYR A 12 27.94 6.30 -2.58
C TYR A 12 27.97 4.91 -1.93
N ASN A 13 28.50 4.79 -0.71
CA ASN A 13 28.48 3.53 0.04
C ASN A 13 27.07 3.18 0.55
N ILE A 14 26.28 4.17 0.98
CA ILE A 14 24.87 3.97 1.35
C ILE A 14 24.02 3.60 0.12
N LEU A 15 24.20 4.27 -1.02
CA LEU A 15 23.52 3.94 -2.27
C LEU A 15 23.85 2.50 -2.73
N GLY A 16 25.10 2.04 -2.58
CA GLY A 16 25.52 0.67 -2.91
C GLY A 16 24.94 -0.41 -1.98
N VAL A 17 24.80 -0.12 -0.68
CA VAL A 17 24.17 -1.05 0.28
C VAL A 17 22.66 -1.16 0.03
N ILE A 18 21.98 -0.08 -0.36
CA ILE A 18 20.54 -0.09 -0.69
C ILE A 18 20.26 -0.97 -1.92
N THR A 19 21.09 -0.91 -2.96
CA THR A 19 20.94 -1.77 -4.15
C THR A 19 21.21 -3.24 -3.83
N VAL A 20 22.20 -3.53 -2.98
CA VAL A 20 22.53 -4.92 -2.59
C VAL A 20 21.47 -5.53 -1.67
N ILE A 21 20.87 -4.76 -0.76
CA ILE A 21 19.72 -5.21 0.07
C ILE A 21 18.50 -5.54 -0.81
N GLY A 22 18.17 -4.68 -1.78
CA GLY A 22 17.07 -4.90 -2.72
C GLY A 22 17.29 -6.08 -3.67
N LEU A 23 18.54 -6.34 -4.04
CA LEU A 23 18.92 -7.44 -4.94
C LEU A 23 18.99 -8.80 -4.21
N LEU A 24 19.48 -8.83 -2.96
CA LEU A 24 19.56 -10.07 -2.17
C LEU A 24 18.18 -10.55 -1.68
N HIS A 25 17.25 -9.65 -1.38
CA HIS A 25 15.87 -10.04 -1.03
C HIS A 25 15.12 -10.70 -2.20
N LYS A 26 15.49 -10.38 -3.45
CA LYS A 26 14.92 -10.98 -4.66
C LYS A 26 15.33 -12.45 -4.87
N LEU A 27 16.40 -12.91 -4.19
CA LEU A 27 16.94 -14.26 -4.32
C LEU A 27 16.43 -15.24 -3.25
N PHE A 28 15.70 -14.77 -2.22
CA PHE A 28 15.24 -15.60 -1.09
C PHE A 28 13.78 -16.11 -1.19
N HIS A 29 13.05 -15.83 -2.28
CA HIS A 29 11.61 -16.16 -2.37
C HIS A 29 11.34 -17.38 -3.27
N ARG A 30 11.36 -18.56 -2.65
CA ARG A 30 10.88 -19.81 -3.26
C ARG A 30 9.78 -20.41 -2.38
N GLY A 31 8.63 -19.72 -2.28
CA GLY A 31 7.43 -20.28 -1.63
C GLY A 31 6.44 -19.34 -0.96
N ASP A 32 6.70 -18.03 -0.89
CA ASP A 32 5.86 -17.08 -0.15
C ASP A 32 5.70 -15.75 -0.96
N ALA A 33 4.62 -15.00 -0.71
CA ALA A 33 4.17 -13.85 -1.51
C ALA A 33 5.32 -12.87 -1.82
N ASP A 34 5.41 -12.39 -3.07
CA ASP A 34 6.45 -11.44 -3.47
C ASP A 34 6.03 -9.97 -3.24
N CYS A 35 6.98 -9.02 -3.38
CA CYS A 35 6.71 -7.60 -3.16
C CYS A 35 5.62 -7.03 -4.09
N ASN A 36 5.51 -7.53 -5.32
CA ASN A 36 4.48 -7.08 -6.26
C ASN A 36 3.10 -7.58 -5.84
N GLU A 37 3.02 -8.86 -5.46
CA GLU A 37 1.80 -9.49 -4.96
C GLU A 37 1.30 -8.81 -3.69
N VAL A 38 2.18 -8.55 -2.71
CA VAL A 38 1.82 -7.81 -1.48
C VAL A 38 1.28 -6.42 -1.80
N ARG A 39 1.89 -5.68 -2.75
CA ARG A 39 1.37 -4.37 -3.16
C ARG A 39 0.01 -4.48 -3.81
N LYS A 40 -0.18 -5.45 -4.70
CA LYS A 40 -1.43 -5.68 -5.43
C LYS A 40 -2.59 -6.05 -4.50
N LEU A 41 -2.32 -6.91 -3.51
CA LEU A 41 -3.31 -7.43 -2.56
C LEU A 41 -3.36 -6.64 -1.25
N SER A 42 -2.73 -5.47 -1.18
CA SER A 42 -2.64 -4.69 0.06
C SER A 42 -3.99 -4.18 0.55
N SER A 43 -4.88 -3.78 -0.35
CA SER A 43 -6.26 -3.38 0.00
C SER A 43 -7.03 -4.57 0.58
N ASP A 44 -7.12 -5.68 -0.16
CA ASP A 44 -7.80 -6.90 0.27
C ASP A 44 -7.24 -7.43 1.61
N TYR A 45 -5.93 -7.32 1.82
CA TYR A 45 -5.29 -7.68 3.08
C TYR A 45 -5.78 -6.81 4.26
N LEU A 46 -5.90 -5.49 4.07
CA LEU A 46 -6.39 -4.55 5.08
C LEU A 46 -7.90 -4.71 5.36
N GLU A 47 -8.67 -5.10 4.35
CA GLU A 47 -10.11 -5.33 4.44
C GLU A 47 -10.48 -6.75 4.89
N GLU A 48 -9.47 -7.59 5.18
CA GLU A 48 -9.61 -9.00 5.54
C GLU A 48 -10.31 -9.87 4.48
N ASP A 49 -10.30 -9.43 3.23
CA ASP A 49 -10.94 -10.10 2.07
C ASP A 49 -9.97 -11.04 1.33
N LEU A 50 -9.13 -11.74 2.08
CA LEU A 50 -8.17 -12.70 1.53
C LEU A 50 -8.39 -14.10 2.10
N ALA A 51 -8.19 -15.11 1.26
CA ALA A 51 -8.11 -16.49 1.70
C ALA A 51 -7.03 -16.64 2.81
N PRO A 52 -7.26 -17.45 3.86
CA PRO A 52 -6.35 -17.54 5.01
C PRO A 52 -4.90 -17.87 4.66
N THR A 53 -4.69 -18.70 3.63
CA THR A 53 -3.36 -19.06 3.13
C THR A 53 -2.64 -17.85 2.53
N LYS A 54 -3.34 -17.03 1.75
CA LYS A 54 -2.80 -15.80 1.16
C LYS A 54 -2.56 -14.72 2.20
N ARG A 55 -3.44 -14.59 3.19
CA ARG A 55 -3.23 -13.67 4.32
C ARG A 55 -1.98 -14.03 5.11
N SER A 56 -1.79 -15.31 5.42
CA SER A 56 -0.60 -15.82 6.13
C SER A 56 0.69 -15.54 5.35
N ALA A 57 0.65 -15.77 4.03
CA ALA A 57 1.77 -15.49 3.13
C ALA A 57 2.18 -14.01 3.12
N ILE A 58 1.20 -13.11 2.98
CA ILE A 58 1.45 -11.66 3.05
C ILE A 58 1.98 -11.27 4.43
N GLN A 59 1.43 -11.81 5.53
CA GLN A 59 1.89 -11.52 6.89
C GLN A 59 3.36 -11.95 7.10
N ALA A 60 3.74 -13.13 6.60
CA ALA A 60 5.12 -13.60 6.64
C ALA A 60 6.06 -12.68 5.83
N HIS A 61 5.63 -12.22 4.65
CA HIS A 61 6.38 -11.24 3.87
C HIS A 61 6.55 -9.91 4.60
N LEU A 62 5.48 -9.34 5.16
CA LEU A 62 5.50 -8.08 5.90
C LEU A 62 6.38 -8.16 7.15
N SER A 63 6.53 -9.35 7.72
CA SER A 63 7.43 -9.61 8.85
C SER A 63 8.91 -9.44 8.49
N ASN A 64 9.27 -9.69 7.22
CA ASN A 64 10.65 -9.72 6.75
C ASN A 64 11.02 -8.59 5.77
N CYS A 65 10.04 -7.88 5.21
CA CYS A 65 10.25 -6.83 4.22
C CYS A 65 9.81 -5.45 4.72
N GLY A 66 10.78 -4.67 5.20
CA GLY A 66 10.56 -3.30 5.69
C GLY A 66 9.87 -2.36 4.69
N PRO A 67 10.29 -2.32 3.40
CA PRO A 67 9.62 -1.49 2.38
C PRO A 67 8.15 -1.84 2.17
N CYS A 68 7.79 -3.11 2.14
CA CYS A 68 6.40 -3.55 1.98
C CYS A 68 5.56 -3.24 3.23
N ARG A 69 6.15 -3.39 4.43
CA ARG A 69 5.51 -2.96 5.68
C ARG A 69 5.19 -1.46 5.67
N ALA A 70 6.18 -0.63 5.37
CA ALA A 70 5.98 0.82 5.28
C ALA A 70 4.90 1.22 4.27
N PHE A 71 4.82 0.51 3.14
CA PHE A 71 3.77 0.71 2.15
C PHE A 71 2.37 0.39 2.70
N VAL A 72 2.18 -0.80 3.30
CA VAL A 72 0.90 -1.22 3.87
C VAL A 72 0.48 -0.30 5.03
N ASP A 73 1.41 0.09 5.90
CA ASP A 73 1.15 1.02 7.01
C ASP A 73 0.71 2.41 6.51
N THR A 74 1.32 2.88 5.42
CA THR A 74 0.94 4.15 4.77
C THR A 74 -0.46 4.08 4.18
N LEU A 75 -0.80 2.96 3.53
CA LEU A 75 -2.13 2.72 2.99
C LEU A 75 -3.18 2.68 4.12
N ALA A 76 -2.92 1.92 5.19
CA ALA A 76 -3.78 1.84 6.36
C ALA A 76 -3.98 3.22 7.02
N SER A 77 -2.92 4.02 7.13
CA SER A 77 -2.98 5.38 7.67
C SER A 77 -3.85 6.29 6.80
N THR A 78 -3.72 6.20 5.48
CA THR A 78 -4.53 6.97 4.53
C THR A 78 -6.01 6.62 4.66
N ILE A 79 -6.36 5.33 4.71
CA ILE A 79 -7.72 4.85 4.95
C ILE A 79 -8.25 5.37 6.29
N GLY A 80 -7.42 5.31 7.34
CA GLY A 80 -7.78 5.81 8.67
C GLY A 80 -8.06 7.31 8.70
N ILE A 81 -7.32 8.13 7.93
CA ILE A 81 -7.57 9.56 7.78
C ILE A 81 -8.90 9.80 7.07
N LEU A 82 -9.14 9.13 5.95
CA LEU A 82 -10.37 9.28 5.18
C LEU A 82 -11.61 8.81 5.96
N SER A 83 -11.47 7.76 6.75
CA SER A 83 -12.58 7.20 7.56
C SER A 83 -13.06 8.12 8.68
N ARG A 84 -12.26 9.11 9.08
CA ARG A 84 -12.61 10.10 10.11
C ARG A 84 -13.42 11.27 9.56
N PHE A 85 -13.57 11.39 8.25
CA PHE A 85 -14.41 12.43 7.69
C PHE A 85 -15.86 12.22 8.13
N PRO A 86 -16.59 13.32 8.43
CA PRO A 86 -17.98 13.22 8.84
C PRO A 86 -18.78 12.51 7.75
N LYS A 87 -19.49 11.45 8.13
CA LYS A 87 -20.46 10.81 7.24
C LYS A 87 -21.56 11.82 6.97
N VAL A 88 -21.69 12.23 5.71
CA VAL A 88 -22.77 13.13 5.29
C VAL A 88 -24.08 12.34 5.36
N SER A 89 -25.00 12.75 6.23
CA SER A 89 -26.37 12.23 6.20
C SER A 89 -27.08 12.81 4.98
N THR A 90 -27.63 11.95 4.15
CA THR A 90 -28.46 12.38 3.03
C THR A 90 -29.84 12.83 3.53
N PRO A 91 -30.47 13.83 2.89
CA PRO A 91 -31.89 14.11 3.12
C PRO A 91 -32.74 12.86 2.89
N SER A 92 -33.84 12.70 3.63
CA SER A 92 -34.75 11.56 3.49
C SER A 92 -35.32 11.42 2.07
N THR A 93 -35.40 12.52 1.32
CA THR A 93 -35.90 12.58 -0.07
C THR A 93 -34.82 12.30 -1.13
N PHE A 94 -33.58 12.06 -0.73
CA PHE A 94 -32.45 11.91 -1.66
C PHE A 94 -32.65 10.73 -2.61
N HIS A 95 -33.04 9.57 -2.08
CA HIS A 95 -33.30 8.37 -2.88
C HIS A 95 -34.34 8.64 -3.98
N ASP A 96 -35.48 9.20 -3.61
CA ASP A 96 -36.57 9.45 -4.56
C ASP A 96 -36.18 10.48 -5.62
N SER A 97 -35.44 11.51 -5.22
CA SER A 97 -34.92 12.55 -6.13
C SER A 97 -33.94 11.97 -7.17
N VAL A 98 -33.05 11.06 -6.75
CA VAL A 98 -32.11 10.37 -7.64
C VAL A 98 -32.86 9.44 -8.59
N MET A 99 -33.79 8.65 -8.07
CA MET A 99 -34.53 7.67 -8.87
C MET A 99 -35.44 8.33 -9.92
N GLU A 100 -36.05 9.47 -9.59
CA GLU A 100 -36.82 10.25 -10.55
C GLU A 100 -35.94 10.75 -11.70
N ARG A 101 -34.74 11.28 -11.39
CA ARG A 101 -33.79 11.73 -12.41
C ARG A 101 -33.35 10.59 -13.35
N ILE A 102 -33.04 9.42 -12.79
CA ILE A 102 -32.65 8.23 -13.58
C ILE A 102 -33.77 7.80 -14.54
N LYS A 103 -35.04 7.89 -14.12
CA LYS A 103 -36.19 7.55 -14.99
C LYS A 103 -36.33 8.53 -16.15
N GLN A 104 -36.09 9.82 -15.91
CA GLN A 104 -36.20 10.85 -16.94
C GLN A 104 -35.12 10.74 -18.02
N GLU A 105 -33.89 10.36 -17.67
CA GLU A 105 -32.78 10.15 -18.62
C GLU A 105 -32.93 8.86 -19.46
N LYS A 106 -33.75 7.91 -19.01
CA LYS A 106 -34.02 6.65 -19.74
C LYS A 106 -35.16 6.76 -20.76
N LYS A 107 -35.77 7.94 -20.89
CA LYS A 107 -36.88 8.22 -21.80
C LYS A 107 -36.39 8.99 -23.02
#